data_AF-A0A356KFR4-F1
#
_entry.id   AF-A0A356KFR4-F1
#
_cell.length_a   1.000
_cell.length_b   1.000
_cell.length_c   1.000
_cell.angle_alpha   90.00
_cell.angle_beta   90.00
_cell.angle_gamma   90.00
#
_symmetry.space_group_name_H-M   'P 1'
#
loop_
_entity.id
_entity.type
_entity.pdbx_description
1 polymer ?
#
loop_
_entity_poly.entity_id
_entity_poly.type
_entity_poly.pdbx_seq_one_letter_code
_entity_poly.pdbx_strand_id
1 'polypeptide(L)' 'MAGFDEELVLRAQREAELTARLEHPRIVRIHSIDSWQGTPYLVYELVEGAR' A
#
# COMPACT_ATOMS: atom_id res chain seq x y z
N MET A 1 16.81 5.53 -17.02
CA MET A 1 16.19 4.37 -16.35
C MET A 1 15.18 4.89 -15.32
N ALA A 2 14.04 5.42 -15.75
CA ALA A 2 13.03 6.02 -14.86
C ALA A 2 11.59 5.52 -15.15
N GLY A 3 11.41 4.71 -16.21
CA GLY A 3 10.08 4.21 -16.61
C GLY A 3 9.58 3.02 -15.80
N PHE A 4 10.46 2.26 -15.15
CA PHE A 4 10.05 1.12 -14.31
C PHE A 4 9.43 1.56 -12.98
N ASP A 5 9.86 2.70 -12.43
CA ASP A 5 9.41 3.19 -11.13
C ASP A 5 7.97 3.74 -11.20
N GLU A 6 7.64 4.50 -12.24
CA GLU A 6 6.28 5.06 -12.42
C GLU A 6 5.21 3.96 -12.62
N GLU A 7 5.50 2.94 -13.44
CA GLU A 7 4.55 1.86 -13.68
C GLU A 7 4.35 0.98 -12.43
N LEU A 8 5.43 0.72 -11.68
CA LEU A 8 5.37 0.04 -10.38
C LEU A 8 4.54 0.83 -9.37
N VAL A 9 4.75 2.14 -9.27
CA VAL A 9 4.00 3.02 -8.37
C VAL A 9 2.51 3.03 -8.75
N LEU A 10 2.18 3.18 -10.03
CA LEU A 10 0.80 3.18 -10.52
C LEU A 10 0.09 1.84 -10.31
N ARG A 11 0.82 0.73 -10.38
CA ARG A 11 0.29 -0.61 -10.09
C ARG A 11 0.08 -0.80 -8.59
N ALA A 12 1.08 -0.44 -7.77
CA ALA A 12 0.98 -0.52 -6.32
C ALA A 12 -0.18 0.35 -5.79
N GLN A 13 -0.39 1.53 -6.37
CA GLN A 13 -1.54 2.40 -6.08
C GLN A 13 -2.87 1.71 -6.34
N ARG A 14 -3.03 1.10 -7.52
CA ARG A 14 -4.27 0.38 -7.87
C ARG A 14 -4.52 -0.84 -7.00
N GLU A 15 -3.49 -1.63 -6.72
CA GLU A 15 -3.61 -2.80 -5.85
C GLU A 15 -4.05 -2.38 -4.44
N ALA A 16 -3.44 -1.32 -3.90
CA ALA A 16 -3.77 -0.84 -2.57
C ALA A 16 -5.14 -0.14 -2.49
N GLU A 17 -5.60 0.58 -3.52
CA GLU A 17 -6.99 1.09 -3.59
C GLU A 17 -8.02 -0.04 -3.58
N LEU A 18 -7.75 -1.13 -4.31
CA LEU A 18 -8.62 -2.31 -4.32
C LEU A 18 -8.65 -2.99 -2.95
N THR A 19 -7.48 -3.16 -2.32
CA THR A 19 -7.38 -3.76 -0.98
C THR A 19 -7.96 -2.85 0.11
N ALA A 20 -7.84 -1.53 0.00
CA ALA A 20 -8.43 -0.58 0.95
C ALA A 20 -9.97 -0.63 0.99
N ARG A 21 -10.59 -1.11 -0.09
CA ARG A 21 -12.05 -1.36 -0.16
C ARG A 21 -12.48 -2.66 0.50
N LEU A 22 -11.55 -3.55 0.84
CA LEU A 22 -11.86 -4.81 1.51
C LEU A 22 -11.97 -4.56 3.02
N GLU A 23 -13.19 -4.62 3.53
CA GLU A 23 -13.47 -4.61 4.97
C GLU A 23 -13.85 -6.03 5.40
N HIS A 24 -12.86 -6.80 5.81
CA HIS A 24 -13.06 -8.17 6.28
C HIS A 24 -12.20 -8.42 7.53
N PRO A 25 -12.71 -9.09 8.59
CA PRO A 25 -12.01 -9.34 9.86
C PRO A 25 -10.73 -10.20 9.78
N ARG A 26 -10.26 -10.54 8.58
CA ARG A 26 -9.07 -11.38 8.34
C ARG A 26 -8.18 -10.81 7.23
N ILE A 27 -8.40 -9.56 6.85
CA ILE A 27 -7.63 -8.86 5.82
C ILE A 27 -7.13 -7.58 6.48
N VAL A 28 -5.82 -7.40 6.48
CA VAL A 28 -5.20 -6.17 6.98
C VAL A 28 -5.62 -5.01 6.08
N ARG A 29 -6.19 -3.97 6.69
CA ARG A 29 -6.63 -2.80 5.96
C ARG A 29 -5.44 -1.91 5.59
N ILE A 30 -5.46 -1.38 4.37
CA ILE A 30 -4.57 -0.28 3.96
C ILE A 30 -5.25 1.04 4.29
N HIS A 31 -4.56 1.89 5.04
CA HIS A 31 -5.03 3.24 5.37
C HIS A 31 -4.67 4.26 4.29
N SER A 32 -3.44 4.21 3.76
CA SER A 32 -2.96 5.13 2.72
C SER A 32 -1.68 4.63 2.04
N ILE A 33 -1.33 5.32 0.95
CA ILE A 33 -0.08 5.16 0.20
C ILE A 33 0.53 6.54 0.08
N ASP A 34 1.80 6.68 0.41
CA ASP A 34 2.47 7.98 0.39
C ASP A 34 3.95 7.79 0.00
N SER A 35 4.70 8.88 -0.12
CA SER A 35 6.11 8.87 -0.49
C SER A 35 6.95 9.67 0.50
N TRP A 36 8.11 9.14 0.87
CA TRP A 36 9.07 9.83 1.72
C TRP A 36 10.40 9.91 0.98
N GLN A 37 10.88 11.14 0.73
CA GLN A 37 12.11 11.40 -0.03
C GLN A 37 12.17 10.63 -1.37
N GLY A 38 11.05 10.58 -2.09
CA GLY A 38 10.95 9.87 -3.38
C GLY A 38 10.82 8.34 -3.26
N THR A 39 10.80 7.79 -2.05
CA THR A 39 10.58 6.36 -1.81
C THR A 39 9.11 6.13 -1.43
N PRO A 40 8.34 5.33 -2.19
CA PRO A 40 6.95 5.03 -1.85
C PRO A 40 6.86 4.11 -0.62
N TYR A 41 5.84 4.31 0.20
CA TYR A 41 5.53 3.46 1.35
C TYR A 41 4.01 3.29 1.53
N LEU A 42 3.63 2.22 2.24
CA LEU A 42 2.25 1.84 2.51
C LEU A 42 1.97 1.96 4.01
N VAL A 43 0.82 2.53 4.35
CA VAL A 43 0.34 2.62 5.75
C VAL A 43 -0.74 1.57 5.94
N TYR A 44 -0.48 0.60 6.81
CA TYR A 44 -1.40 -0.49 7.13
C TYR A 44 -2.00 -0.33 8.53
N GLU A 45 -3.09 -1.05 8.76
CA GLU A 45 -3.60 -1.34 10.10
C GLU A 45 -2.50 -1.98 10.96
N LEU A 46 -2.36 -1.49 12.19
CA LEU A 46 -1.43 -2.08 13.16
C LEU A 46 -2.02 -3.39 13.69
N VAL A 47 -1.38 -4.51 13.35
CA VAL A 47 -1.70 -5.82 13.92
C VAL A 47 -0.81 -6.08 15.13
N GLU A 48 -1.38 -5.99 16.32
CA GLU A 48 -0.66 -6.32 17.55
C GLU A 48 -0.30 -7.82 17.60
N GLY A 49 0.92 -8.12 18.03
CA GLY A 49 1.38 -9.51 18.15
C GLY A 49 1.75 -10.20 16.83
N ALA A 50 1.84 -9.47 15.72
CA ALA A 50 2.50 -9.97 14.52
C ALA A 50 3.98 -10.28 14.84
N ARG A 51 4.41 -11.52 14.58
CA ARG A 51 5.76 -12.01 14.87
C ARG A 51 6.45 -12.49 13.59
#